data_AF-A0A660RNE7-F1
#
_entry.id   AF-A0A660RNE7-F1
#
_cell.length_a   1.000
_cell.length_b   1.000
_cell.length_c   1.000
_cell.angle_alpha   90.00
_cell.angle_beta   90.00
_cell.angle_gamma   90.00
#
_symmetry.space_group_name_H-M   'P 1'
#
loop_
_entity.id
_entity.type
_entity.pdbx_description
1 polymer ?
#
loop_
_entity_poly.entity_id
_entity_poly.type
_entity_poly.pdbx_seq_one_letter_code
_entity_poly.pdbx_strand_id
1 'polypeptide(L)'
;MEWRDKVDPQVKPFLDALVKEVLMHKEAYSSAENPGGAQIWVALGVLAKQVNDLNARIAVLERAVKEASKNPATKDTETGKKKKENEEDPAKLLSKVLKRI
;
A
#
# COMPACT_ATOMS: atom_id res chain seq x y z
N MET A 1 12.41 21.11 35.34
CA MET A 1 11.75 19.79 35.46
C MET A 1 11.90 19.08 34.13
N GLU A 2 12.64 17.98 34.06
CA GLU A 2 12.61 17.12 32.88
C GLU A 2 11.34 16.25 32.94
N TRP A 3 10.23 16.79 32.45
CA TRP A 3 8.99 16.03 32.27
C TRP A 3 9.22 14.74 31.47
N ARG A 4 10.25 14.72 30.61
CA ARG A 4 10.74 13.57 29.85
C ARG A 4 11.11 12.34 30.67
N ASP A 5 11.41 12.50 31.97
CA ASP A 5 11.72 11.38 32.86
C ASP A 5 10.48 10.75 33.49
N LYS A 6 9.33 11.43 33.38
CA LYS A 6 8.04 10.95 33.85
C LYS A 6 7.18 10.36 32.73
N VAL A 7 7.65 10.47 31.49
CA VAL A 7 6.98 9.91 30.32
C VAL A 7 7.23 8.40 30.26
N ASP A 8 6.20 7.66 29.89
CA ASP A 8 6.31 6.22 29.63
C ASP A 8 7.46 5.92 28.64
N PRO A 9 8.41 5.01 28.99
CA PRO A 9 9.52 4.64 28.12
C PRO A 9 9.12 4.18 26.71
N GLN A 10 7.92 3.60 26.54
CA GLN A 10 7.41 3.18 25.24
C GLN A 10 6.98 4.37 24.39
N VAL A 11 6.47 5.44 25.01
CA VAL A 11 5.96 6.64 24.33
C VAL A 11 7.07 7.67 24.08
N LYS A 12 8.10 7.68 24.92
CA LYS A 12 9.21 8.63 24.89
C LYS A 12 9.87 8.77 23.50
N PRO A 13 10.22 7.70 22.76
CA PRO A 13 10.82 7.82 21.43
C PRO A 13 9.91 8.52 20.43
N PHE A 14 8.60 8.28 20.50
CA PHE A 14 7.61 8.90 19.61
C PHE A 14 7.44 10.39 19.92
N LEU A 15 7.41 10.77 21.20
CA LEU A 15 7.36 12.16 21.60
C LEU A 15 8.63 12.92 21.22
N ASP A 16 9.80 12.31 21.40
CA ASP A 16 11.06 12.93 21.00
C ASP A 16 11.16 13.09 19.47
N ALA A 17 10.66 12.13 18.69
CA ALA A 17 10.54 12.24 17.25
C ALA A 17 9.58 13.38 16.86
N LEU A 18 8.40 13.46 17.48
CA LEU A 18 7.42 14.53 17.24
C LEU A 18 8.01 15.90 17.58
N VAL A 19 8.71 16.03 18.71
CA VAL A 19 9.37 17.28 19.10
C VAL A 19 10.42 17.68 18.07
N LYS A 20 11.24 16.74 17.58
CA LYS A 20 12.23 17.02 16.52
C LYS A 20 11.57 17.49 15.23
N GLU A 21 10.48 16.86 14.82
CA GLU A 21 9.74 17.23 13.61
C GLU A 21 9.11 18.62 13.75
N VAL A 22 8.49 18.91 14.90
CA VAL A 22 7.94 20.24 15.20
C VAL A 22 9.03 21.31 15.22
N LEU A 23 10.22 21.02 15.75
CA LEU A 23 11.35 21.95 15.76
C LEU A 23 11.81 22.36 14.36
N MET A 24 11.57 21.55 13.32
CA MET A 24 11.84 21.94 11.93
C MET A 24 10.97 23.10 11.45
N HIS A 25 9.83 23.32 12.11
CA HIS A 25 8.89 24.40 11.84
C HIS A 25 9.03 25.57 12.82
N LYS A 26 10.20 25.71 13.45
CA LYS A 26 10.47 26.76 14.45
C LYS A 26 10.09 28.15 13.97
N GLU A 27 10.44 28.49 12.74
CA GLU A 27 10.11 29.79 12.16
C GLU A 27 8.60 30.06 12.18
N ALA A 28 7.79 29.04 11.86
CA ALA A 28 6.34 29.18 11.76
C ALA A 28 5.64 29.45 13.11
N TYR A 29 6.14 28.89 14.22
CA TYR A 29 5.53 29.12 15.54
C TYR A 29 6.25 30.19 16.37
N SER A 30 7.52 30.51 16.06
CA SER A 30 8.31 31.47 16.84
C SER A 30 7.85 32.92 16.70
N SER A 31 7.20 33.28 15.59
CA SER A 31 6.65 34.61 15.35
C SER A 31 5.21 34.79 15.84
N ALA A 32 4.60 33.74 16.42
CA ALA A 32 3.24 33.80 16.92
C ALA A 32 3.16 34.57 18.25
N GLU A 33 2.02 35.21 18.52
CA GLU A 33 1.75 35.89 19.79
C GLU A 33 1.87 34.94 21.00
N ASN A 34 1.48 33.68 20.82
CA ASN A 34 1.70 32.60 21.77
C ASN A 34 2.49 31.45 21.10
N PRO A 35 3.84 31.46 21.18
CA PRO A 35 4.67 30.44 20.55
C PRO A 35 4.40 29.03 21.06
N GLY A 36 4.10 28.87 22.36
CA GLY A 36 3.79 27.56 22.93
C GLY A 36 2.49 26.97 22.39
N GLY A 37 1.45 27.80 22.29
CA GLY A 37 0.19 27.41 21.65
C GLY A 37 0.36 27.08 20.17
N ALA A 38 1.10 27.92 19.43
CA ALA A 38 1.39 27.68 18.02
C ALA A 38 2.21 26.40 17.81
N GLN A 39 3.17 26.10 18.69
CA GLN A 39 3.95 24.86 18.64
C GLN A 39 3.07 23.61 18.81
N ILE A 40 2.04 23.67 19.68
CA ILE A 40 1.06 22.59 19.85
C ILE A 40 0.23 22.41 18.57
N TRP A 41 -0.21 23.50 17.94
CA TRP A 41 -0.93 23.43 16.66
C TRP A 41 -0.08 22.82 15.54
N VAL A 42 1.21 23.15 15.48
CA VAL A 42 2.14 22.51 14.54
C VAL A 42 2.24 21.01 14.83
N ALA A 43 2.39 20.62 16.09
CA ALA A 43 2.43 19.20 16.48
C ALA A 43 1.15 18.46 16.08
N LEU A 44 -0.02 19.10 16.27
CA LEU A 44 -1.31 18.53 15.87
C LEU A 44 -1.40 18.37 14.34
N GLY A 45 -0.93 19.35 13.58
CA GLY A 45 -0.89 19.28 12.12
C GLY A 45 0.00 18.15 11.61
N VAL A 46 1.18 17.98 12.22
CA VAL A 46 2.10 16.87 11.92
C VAL A 46 1.41 15.52 12.17
N LEU A 47 0.78 15.33 13.32
CA LEU A 47 0.07 14.09 13.65
C LEU A 47 -1.12 13.85 12.71
N ALA A 48 -1.91 14.88 12.41
CA ALA A 48 -3.04 14.78 11.49
C ALA A 48 -2.60 14.35 10.08
N LYS A 49 -1.47 14.88 9.60
CA LYS A 49 -0.85 14.46 8.34
C LYS A 49 -0.45 12.98 8.39
N GLN A 50 0.25 12.55 9.43
CA GLN A 50 0.67 11.15 9.58
C GLN A 50 -0.53 10.19 9.59
N VAL A 51 -1.60 10.53 10.30
CA VAL A 51 -2.85 9.74 10.31
C VAL A 51 -3.49 9.69 8.92
N ASN A 52 -3.54 10.82 8.22
CA ASN A 52 -4.11 10.87 6.87
C ASN A 52 -3.29 10.03 5.88
N ASP A 53 -1.96 10.12 5.94
CA ASP A 53 -1.05 9.34 5.08
C ASP A 53 -1.21 7.83 5.33
N LEU A 54 -1.36 7.42 6.61
CA LEU A 54 -1.64 6.02 6.97
C LEU A 54 -3.00 5.56 6.45
N ASN A 55 -4.05 6.38 6.63
CA ASN A 55 -5.39 6.07 6.12
C ASN A 55 -5.41 5.94 4.59
N ALA A 56 -4.69 6.80 3.88
CA ALA A 56 -4.56 6.72 2.44
C ALA A 56 -3.86 5.41 2.01
N ARG A 57 -2.79 5.00 2.70
CA ARG A 57 -2.11 3.73 2.45
C ARG A 57 -3.01 2.52 2.73
N ILE A 58 -3.77 2.55 3.82
CA ILE A 58 -4.75 1.52 4.15
C ILE A 58 -5.79 1.41 3.03
N ALA A 59 -6.36 2.53 2.57
CA ALA A 59 -7.35 2.53 1.50
C ALA A 59 -6.80 1.95 0.18
N VAL A 60 -5.53 2.20 -0.14
CA VAL A 60 -4.85 1.59 -1.30
C VAL A 60 -4.70 0.08 -1.12
N LEU A 61 -4.24 -0.37 0.06
CA LEU A 61 -4.08 -1.79 0.36
C LEU A 61 -5.42 -2.54 0.35
N GLU A 62 -6.47 -1.94 0.91
CA GLU A 62 -7.83 -2.50 0.89
C GLU A 62 -8.34 -2.69 -0.54
N ARG A 63 -8.10 -1.72 -1.43
CA ARG A 63 -8.43 -1.83 -2.86
C ARG A 63 -7.66 -2.96 -3.52
N ALA A 64 -6.35 -3.04 -3.30
CA ALA A 64 -5.50 -4.08 -3.86
C ALA A 64 -5.94 -5.49 -3.41
N VAL A 65 -6.27 -5.66 -2.13
CA VAL A 65 -6.80 -6.94 -1.59
C VAL A 65 -8.17 -7.27 -2.20
N LYS A 66 -9.04 -6.27 -2.37
CA LYS A 66 -10.35 -6.46 -2.99
C LYS A 66 -10.26 -6.82 -4.47
N GLU A 67 -9.30 -6.26 -5.20
CA GLU A 67 -9.05 -6.62 -6.60
C GLU A 67 -8.45 -8.02 -6.72
N ALA A 68 -7.48 -8.37 -5.86
CA ALA A 68 -6.91 -9.71 -5.81
C ALA A 68 -7.95 -10.80 -5.51
N SER A 69 -8.91 -10.52 -4.61
CA SER A 69 -9.99 -11.47 -4.28
C SER A 69 -11.09 -11.56 -5.34
N LYS A 70 -11.16 -10.63 -6.31
CA LYS A 70 -12.14 -10.61 -7.40
C LYS A 70 -11.69 -11.32 -8.67
N ASN A 71 -10.47 -11.85 -8.74
CA ASN A 71 -10.01 -12.68 -9.84
C ASN A 71 -10.19 -14.18 -9.51
N PRO A 72 -11.36 -14.80 -9.76
CA PRO A 72 -11.46 -16.24 -9.90
C PRO A 72 -10.98 -16.62 -11.31
N ALA A 73 -9.71 -16.37 -11.63
CA ALA A 73 -9.07 -16.88 -12.84
C ALA A 73 -8.65 -18.34 -12.63
N THR A 74 -9.63 -19.18 -12.29
CA THR A 74 -9.67 -20.64 -12.49
C THR A 74 -11.11 -21.10 -12.26
N LYS A 75 -12.02 -20.68 -13.15
CA LYS A 75 -13.30 -21.37 -13.41
C LYS A 75 -13.43 -21.71 -14.89
N ASP A 76 -12.30 -22.02 -15.54
CA ASP A 76 -12.30 -22.76 -16.81
C ASP A 76 -12.40 -24.26 -16.52
N THR A 77 -13.52 -24.68 -15.94
CA THR A 77 -13.96 -26.07 -16.00
C THR A 77 -15.46 -26.08 -16.20
N GLU A 78 -15.83 -26.55 -17.39
CA GLU A 78 -17.07 -27.25 -17.71
C GLU A 78 -18.32 -26.42 -18.04
N THR A 79 -18.34 -25.90 -19.26
CA THR A 79 -19.55 -25.86 -20.07
C THR A 79 -19.29 -26.39 -21.49
N GLY A 80 -19.86 -27.55 -21.80
CA GLY A 80 -20.45 -27.78 -23.12
C GLY A 80 -19.68 -28.62 -24.17
N LYS A 81 -19.81 -29.94 -24.08
CA LYS A 81 -20.07 -30.93 -25.16
C LYS A 81 -19.92 -30.50 -26.65
N LYS A 82 -19.18 -31.35 -27.38
CA LYS A 82 -19.32 -31.86 -28.78
C LYS A 82 -18.52 -31.20 -29.93
N LYS A 83 -17.45 -31.88 -30.34
CA LYS A 83 -17.13 -32.33 -31.73
C LYS A 83 -15.92 -33.28 -31.68
N LYS A 84 -16.14 -34.61 -31.66
CA LYS A 84 -16.03 -35.56 -32.79
C LYS A 84 -14.71 -35.44 -33.59
N GLU A 85 -13.88 -36.48 -33.43
CA GLU A 85 -13.02 -37.15 -34.43
C GLU A 85 -12.24 -36.29 -35.42
N ASN A 86 -10.91 -36.24 -35.22
CA ASN A 86 -9.95 -36.64 -36.24
C ASN A 86 -8.55 -36.71 -35.61
N GLU A 87 -8.17 -37.92 -35.18
CA GLU A 87 -6.79 -38.28 -34.88
C GLU A 87 -6.06 -38.41 -36.25
N GLU A 88 -5.63 -37.28 -36.81
CA GLU A 88 -4.72 -37.32 -37.96
C GLU A 88 -3.35 -37.79 -37.45
N ASP A 89 -3.08 -39.07 -37.69
CA ASP A 89 -1.80 -39.74 -37.48
C ASP A 89 -0.62 -38.81 -37.85
N PRO A 90 0.29 -38.50 -36.91
CA PRO A 90 1.40 -37.57 -37.12
C PRO A 90 2.31 -37.97 -38.30
N ALA A 91 2.30 -39.25 -38.72
CA ALA A 91 2.99 -39.70 -39.92
C ALA A 91 2.48 -39.04 -41.22
N LYS A 92 1.19 -38.72 -41.31
CA LYS A 92 0.61 -38.06 -42.50
C LYS A 92 1.04 -36.59 -42.58
N LEU A 93 1.20 -35.91 -41.45
CA LEU A 93 1.68 -34.52 -41.40
C LEU A 93 3.14 -34.42 -41.85
N LEU A 94 4.01 -35.34 -41.40
CA LEU A 94 5.42 -35.39 -41.80
C LEU A 94 5.57 -35.65 -43.31
N SER A 95 4.76 -36.54 -43.89
CA SER A 95 4.81 -36.83 -45.33
C SER A 95 4.45 -35.63 -46.22
N LYS A 96 3.55 -34.75 -45.74
CA LYS A 96 3.17 -33.52 -46.45
C LYS A 96 4.27 -32.48 -46.45
N VAL A 97 5.04 -32.40 -45.37
CA VAL A 97 6.16 -31.45 -45.25
C VAL A 97 7.34 -31.90 -46.12
N LEU A 98 7.65 -33.19 -46.13
CA LEU A 98 8.77 -33.73 -46.92
C LEU A 98 8.55 -33.68 -48.43
N LYS A 99 7.29 -33.64 -48.91
CA LYS A 99 6.99 -33.48 -50.34
C LYS A 99 7.06 -32.03 -50.85
N ARG A 100 7.22 -31.05 -49.96
CA ARG A 100 7.32 -29.63 -50.31
C ARG A 100 8.75 -29.09 -50.35
N ILE A 101 9.73 -29.93 -50.00
CA ILE A 101 11.17 -29.68 -50.14
C ILE A 101 11.64 -30.48 -51.36
#